data_AF-A0A4Y3FL30-F1
#
_entry.id   AF-A0A4Y3FL30-F1
#
_cell.length_a   1.000
_cell.length_b   1.000
_cell.length_c   1.000
_cell.angle_alpha   90.00
_cell.angle_beta   90.00
_cell.angle_gamma   90.00
#
_symmetry.space_group_name_H-M   'P 1'
#
loop_
_entity.id
_entity.type
_entity.pdbx_description
1 polymer ?
#
loop_
_entity_poly.entity_id
_entity_poly.type
_entity_poly.pdbx_seq_one_letter_code
_entity_poly.pdbx_strand_id
1 'polypeptide(L)'
;MKSQSKALPVQKKHDKYLPLVHSQVLQDVLRRVNKSFENFFRRIKNHGSPGYPRFKGYGYNRYNSFTYQQTGFEIICSKLHLSKIGDINIKLHRNMIGKIKTCTIKRDMNVWYACFSVEIADSLLEKTIIKSVVGIDVGINLIGEKFLVYKENLRV
;
A
#
# COMPACT_ATOMS: atom_id res chain seq x y z
N MET A 1 -4.74 16.18 7.50
CA MET A 1 -3.92 15.02 7.93
C MET A 1 -3.20 15.18 9.28
N LYS A 2 -2.27 16.14 9.47
CA LYS A 2 -1.42 16.20 10.69
C LYS A 2 -2.20 16.31 12.02
N SER A 3 -3.34 17.01 12.03
CA SER A 3 -4.21 17.13 13.21
C SER A 3 -4.88 15.81 13.60
N GLN A 4 -5.37 15.04 12.64
CA GLN A 4 -6.04 13.75 12.89
C GLN A 4 -5.06 12.69 13.40
N SER A 5 -3.84 12.64 12.88
CA SER A 5 -2.82 11.69 13.37
C SER A 5 -2.45 11.93 14.84
N LYS A 6 -2.53 13.19 15.32
CA LYS A 6 -2.29 13.54 16.73
C LYS A 6 -3.42 13.08 17.66
N ALA A 7 -4.61 12.81 17.14
CA ALA A 7 -5.74 12.31 17.94
C ALA A 7 -5.68 10.80 18.19
N LEU A 8 -4.94 10.03 17.38
CA LEU A 8 -4.85 8.56 17.50
C LEU A 8 -4.43 8.07 18.89
N PRO A 9 -3.42 8.63 19.58
CA PRO A 9 -3.03 8.17 20.92
C PRO A 9 -4.15 8.35 21.94
N VAL A 10 -4.94 9.41 21.82
CA VAL A 10 -6.11 9.66 22.70
C VAL A 10 -7.20 8.66 22.37
N GLN A 11 -7.53 8.48 21.09
CA GLN A 11 -8.57 7.53 20.66
C GLN A 11 -8.26 6.09 21.09
N LYS A 12 -6.99 5.68 21.08
CA LYS A 12 -6.56 4.37 21.58
C LYS A 12 -6.88 4.10 23.05
N LYS A 13 -7.09 5.15 23.87
CA LYS A 13 -7.50 4.99 25.28
C LYS A 13 -9.00 4.68 25.43
N HIS A 14 -9.80 5.06 24.45
CA HIS A 14 -11.27 4.95 24.49
C HIS A 14 -11.81 3.80 23.63
N ASP A 15 -10.98 3.23 22.75
CA ASP A 15 -11.36 2.12 21.87
C ASP A 15 -10.50 0.89 22.17
N LYS A 16 -11.16 -0.25 22.41
CA LYS A 16 -10.49 -1.52 22.76
C LYS A 16 -9.79 -2.22 21.58
N TYR A 17 -10.14 -1.89 20.34
CA TYR A 17 -9.61 -2.51 19.13
C TYR A 17 -8.44 -1.73 18.53
N LEU A 18 -8.43 -0.40 18.62
CA LEU A 18 -7.34 0.43 18.08
C LEU A 18 -5.94 0.06 18.63
N PRO A 19 -5.75 -0.33 19.91
CA PRO A 19 -4.47 -0.80 20.42
C PRO A 19 -3.98 -2.13 19.81
N LEU A 20 -4.91 -2.95 19.29
CA LEU A 20 -4.61 -4.23 18.63
C LEU A 20 -4.03 -4.03 17.23
N VAL A 21 -4.25 -2.86 16.62
CA VAL A 21 -3.77 -2.56 15.27
C VAL A 21 -2.43 -1.83 15.32
N HIS A 22 -1.49 -2.24 14.46
CA HIS A 22 -0.20 -1.59 14.36
C HIS A 22 -0.35 -0.10 13.98
N SER A 23 0.47 0.77 14.58
CA SER A 23 0.32 2.23 14.45
C SER A 23 0.43 2.72 13.00
N GLN A 24 1.31 2.13 12.20
CA GLN A 24 1.47 2.48 10.79
C GLN A 24 0.22 2.15 9.96
N VAL A 25 -0.47 1.06 10.29
CA VAL A 25 -1.71 0.68 9.61
C VAL A 25 -2.82 1.68 9.92
N LEU A 26 -2.94 2.12 11.18
CA LEU A 26 -3.89 3.16 11.57
C LEU A 26 -3.61 4.50 10.87
N GLN A 27 -2.33 4.87 10.76
CA GLN A 27 -1.93 6.08 10.04
C GLN A 27 -2.24 5.98 8.54
N ASP A 28 -2.07 4.80 7.94
CA ASP A 28 -2.46 4.55 6.55
C ASP A 28 -3.97 4.73 6.32
N VAL A 29 -4.81 4.24 7.24
CA VAL A 29 -6.27 4.45 7.18
C VAL A 29 -6.60 5.94 7.13
N LEU A 30 -6.00 6.76 8.01
CA LEU A 30 -6.21 8.21 8.01
C LEU A 30 -5.77 8.84 6.68
N ARG A 31 -4.64 8.40 6.11
CA ARG A 31 -4.16 8.89 4.82
C ARG A 31 -5.12 8.53 3.68
N ARG A 32 -5.68 7.31 3.68
CA ARG A 32 -6.67 6.88 2.69
C ARG A 32 -7.95 7.72 2.74
N VAL A 33 -8.43 8.04 3.95
CA VAL A 33 -9.58 8.93 4.15
C VAL A 33 -9.26 10.33 3.61
N ASN A 34 -8.14 10.92 4.03
CA ASN A 34 -7.72 12.24 3.57
C ASN A 34 -7.60 12.32 2.04
N LYS A 35 -6.93 11.34 1.42
CA LYS A 35 -6.78 11.25 -0.04
C LYS A 35 -8.13 11.12 -0.77
N SER A 36 -9.10 10.43 -0.18
CA SER A 36 -10.44 10.30 -0.76
C SER A 36 -11.16 11.65 -0.82
N PHE A 37 -11.06 12.45 0.26
CA PHE A 37 -11.62 13.80 0.30
C PHE A 37 -10.86 14.78 -0.61
N GLU A 38 -9.53 14.74 -0.62
CA GLU A 38 -8.72 15.56 -1.54
C GLU A 38 -9.11 15.30 -3.00
N ASN A 39 -9.27 14.03 -3.39
CA ASN A 39 -9.71 13.66 -4.73
C ASN A 39 -11.14 14.13 -5.03
N PHE A 40 -12.05 14.07 -4.05
CA PHE A 40 -13.42 14.55 -4.16
C PHE A 40 -13.45 16.06 -4.44
N PHE A 41 -12.81 16.86 -3.58
CA PHE A 41 -12.77 18.32 -3.76
C PHE A 41 -12.03 18.75 -5.03
N ARG A 42 -10.94 18.06 -5.39
CA ARG A 42 -10.24 18.31 -6.67
C ARG A 42 -11.17 18.12 -7.87
N ARG A 43 -11.98 17.07 -7.88
CA ARG A 43 -12.94 16.82 -8.98
C ARG A 43 -14.05 17.85 -9.03
N ILE A 44 -14.55 18.31 -7.88
CA ILE A 44 -15.52 19.42 -7.81
C ILE A 44 -14.92 20.68 -8.43
N LYS A 45 -13.68 21.03 -8.06
CA LYS A 45 -12.98 22.22 -8.58
C LYS A 45 -12.81 22.16 -10.11
N ASN A 46 -12.65 20.97 -10.68
CA ASN A 46 -12.52 20.74 -12.11
C ASN A 46 -13.88 20.57 -12.81
N HIS A 47 -14.98 21.06 -12.22
CA HIS A 47 -16.35 20.98 -12.76
C HIS A 47 -16.83 19.55 -13.06
N GLY A 48 -16.25 18.54 -12.39
CA GLY A 48 -16.72 17.17 -12.45
C GLY A 48 -17.88 16.91 -11.49
N SER A 49 -18.55 15.76 -11.65
CA SER A 49 -19.61 15.28 -10.74
C SER A 49 -19.16 14.05 -9.94
N PRO A 50 -18.26 14.19 -8.96
CA PRO A 50 -17.81 13.06 -8.14
C PRO A 50 -18.88 12.64 -7.13
N GLY A 51 -19.04 11.33 -6.92
CA GLY A 51 -19.78 10.82 -5.77
C GLY A 51 -19.05 11.13 -4.46
N TYR A 52 -19.81 11.43 -3.40
CA TYR A 52 -19.26 11.72 -2.07
C TYR A 52 -18.48 10.50 -1.51
N PRO A 53 -17.31 10.69 -0.86
CA PRO A 53 -16.58 9.61 -0.22
C PRO A 53 -17.46 8.84 0.77
N ARG A 54 -17.60 7.53 0.55
CA ARG A 54 -18.42 6.66 1.41
C ARG A 54 -17.56 5.97 2.46
N PHE A 55 -18.09 5.90 3.68
CA PHE A 55 -17.50 5.08 4.73
C PHE A 55 -17.48 3.61 4.30
N LYS A 56 -16.38 2.92 4.60
CA LYS A 56 -16.28 1.47 4.41
C LYS A 56 -16.84 0.81 5.68
N GLY A 57 -18.00 0.17 5.54
CA GLY A 57 -18.65 -0.53 6.64
C GLY A 57 -17.74 -1.57 7.30
N TYR A 58 -18.08 -1.92 8.53
CA TYR A 58 -17.35 -2.90 9.33
C TYR A 58 -17.28 -4.27 8.63
N GLY A 59 -16.17 -4.97 8.87
CA GLY A 59 -15.97 -6.35 8.43
C GLY A 59 -15.35 -6.51 7.03
N TYR A 60 -15.19 -7.78 6.66
CA TYR A 60 -14.36 -8.18 5.54
C TYR A 60 -14.95 -7.79 4.17
N ASN A 61 -16.24 -7.48 4.07
CA ASN A 61 -16.91 -7.31 2.77
C ASN A 61 -16.60 -5.97 2.07
N ARG A 62 -16.09 -4.97 2.82
CA ARG A 62 -15.86 -3.62 2.27
C ARG A 62 -14.41 -3.15 2.44
N TYR A 63 -13.67 -3.70 3.40
CA TYR A 63 -12.28 -3.34 3.69
C TYR A 63 -11.33 -4.52 3.44
N ASN A 64 -10.88 -4.64 2.19
CA ASN A 64 -10.14 -5.80 1.69
C ASN A 64 -8.61 -5.65 1.74
N SER A 65 -8.07 -4.52 2.23
CA SER A 65 -6.62 -4.37 2.33
C SER A 65 -6.18 -3.40 3.40
N PHE A 66 -4.99 -3.62 3.94
CA PHE A 66 -4.31 -2.72 4.87
C PHE A 66 -2.81 -2.67 4.57
N THR A 67 -2.18 -1.54 4.85
CA THR A 67 -0.79 -1.29 4.45
C THR A 67 0.07 -0.91 5.66
N TYR A 68 1.19 -1.60 5.80
CA TYR A 68 2.33 -1.16 6.59
C TYR A 68 3.20 -0.24 5.74
N GLN A 69 3.31 1.02 6.16
CA GLN A 69 3.89 2.11 5.36
C GLN A 69 5.42 2.17 5.39
N GLN A 70 6.06 1.80 6.49
CA GLN A 70 7.51 1.92 6.65
C GLN A 70 8.09 0.87 7.61
N THR A 71 7.32 0.48 8.62
CA THR A 71 7.73 -0.48 9.66
C THR A 71 6.58 -1.38 10.06
N GLY A 72 6.90 -2.44 10.81
CA GLY A 72 5.94 -3.40 11.33
C GLY A 72 5.74 -4.63 10.45
N PHE A 73 6.64 -4.85 9.49
CA PHE A 73 6.72 -6.06 8.70
C PHE A 73 8.19 -6.43 8.46
N GLU A 74 8.46 -7.71 8.35
CA GLU A 74 9.80 -8.25 8.04
C GLU A 74 9.65 -9.58 7.30
N ILE A 75 10.58 -9.87 6.39
CA ILE A 75 10.63 -11.15 5.70
C ILE A 75 11.84 -11.92 6.21
N ILE A 76 11.56 -13.05 6.85
CA ILE A 76 12.57 -13.91 7.47
C ILE A 76 12.44 -15.28 6.80
N CYS A 77 13.43 -15.63 5.96
CA CYS A 77 13.42 -16.84 5.14
C CYS A 77 12.14 -16.94 4.27
N SER A 78 11.26 -17.90 4.58
CA SER A 78 9.98 -18.15 3.89
C SER A 78 8.76 -17.64 4.66
N LYS A 79 8.96 -16.77 5.64
CA LYS A 79 7.92 -16.19 6.48
C LYS A 79 7.88 -14.68 6.37
N LEU A 80 6.67 -14.13 6.38
CA LEU A 80 6.38 -12.73 6.55
C LEU A 80 5.93 -12.51 8.00
N HIS A 81 6.77 -11.86 8.79
CA HIS A 81 6.40 -11.38 10.12
C HIS A 81 5.62 -10.07 9.98
N LEU A 82 4.47 -9.97 10.63
CA LEU A 82 3.64 -8.76 10.68
C LEU A 82 3.38 -8.38 12.14
N SER A 83 3.78 -7.17 12.53
CA SER A 83 3.51 -6.69 13.89
C SER A 83 2.01 -6.68 14.19
N LYS A 84 1.65 -7.20 15.37
CA LYS A 84 0.28 -7.45 15.86
C LYS A 84 -0.46 -8.63 15.22
N ILE A 85 0.12 -9.31 14.23
CA ILE A 85 -0.47 -10.49 13.60
C ILE A 85 0.40 -11.74 13.85
N GLY A 86 1.72 -11.62 13.70
CA GLY A 86 2.69 -12.70 13.85
C GLY A 86 3.26 -13.16 12.52
N ASP A 87 3.77 -14.39 12.49
CA ASP A 87 4.43 -14.98 11.33
C ASP A 87 3.44 -15.66 10.40
N ILE A 88 3.55 -15.38 9.10
CA ILE A 88 2.72 -15.97 8.05
C ILE A 88 3.62 -16.60 6.99
N ASN A 89 3.32 -17.82 6.56
CA ASN A 89 4.06 -18.45 5.48
C ASN A 89 3.78 -17.71 4.15
N ILE A 90 4.86 -17.33 3.46
CA ILE A 90 4.78 -16.62 2.18
C ILE A 90 5.51 -17.41 1.10
N LYS A 91 4.90 -17.50 -0.08
CA LYS A 91 5.58 -18.03 -1.27
C LYS A 91 6.13 -16.85 -2.07
N LEU A 92 7.42 -16.58 -1.94
CA LEU A 92 8.11 -15.61 -2.77
C LEU A 92 8.37 -16.22 -4.15
N HIS A 93 7.63 -15.76 -5.15
CA HIS A 93 7.79 -16.18 -6.55
C HIS A 93 9.04 -15.59 -7.20
N ARG A 94 9.55 -14.47 -6.66
CA ARG A 94 10.76 -13.79 -7.13
C ARG A 94 11.56 -13.25 -5.95
N ASN A 95 12.88 -13.20 -6.09
CA ASN A 95 13.72 -12.46 -5.15
C ASN A 95 13.42 -10.96 -5.30
N MET A 96 13.22 -10.28 -4.18
CA MET A 96 13.01 -8.82 -4.20
C MET A 96 14.36 -8.13 -4.33
N ILE A 97 14.50 -7.30 -5.35
CA ILE A 97 15.68 -6.50 -5.60
C ILE A 97 15.35 -5.05 -5.20
N GLY A 98 16.10 -4.49 -4.27
CA GLY A 98 15.93 -3.11 -3.80
C GLY A 98 15.40 -3.00 -2.37
N LYS A 99 15.07 -1.77 -1.94
CA LYS A 99 14.59 -1.47 -0.59
C LYS A 99 13.07 -1.57 -0.54
N ILE A 100 12.55 -2.48 0.28
CA ILE A 100 11.10 -2.59 0.49
C ILE A 100 10.63 -1.36 1.27
N LYS A 101 9.67 -0.62 0.71
CA LYS A 101 9.09 0.58 1.30
C LYS A 101 7.80 0.27 2.05
N THR A 102 6.91 -0.49 1.42
CA THR A 102 5.59 -0.78 2.00
C THR A 102 5.22 -2.25 1.82
N CYS A 103 4.49 -2.80 2.77
CA CYS A 103 3.82 -4.08 2.66
C CYS A 103 2.30 -3.89 2.77
N THR A 104 1.57 -4.25 1.72
CA THR A 104 0.09 -4.23 1.71
C THR A 104 -0.44 -5.64 1.74
N ILE A 105 -1.23 -5.95 2.75
CA ILE A 105 -1.98 -7.20 2.82
C ILE A 105 -3.31 -6.96 2.11
N LYS A 106 -3.60 -7.76 1.08
CA LYS A 106 -4.83 -7.68 0.29
C LYS A 106 -5.55 -9.02 0.30
N ARG A 107 -6.86 -8.98 0.51
CA ARG A 107 -7.79 -10.10 0.31
C ARG A 107 -8.52 -9.93 -1.01
N ASP A 108 -8.56 -10.97 -1.83
CA ASP A 108 -9.28 -11.01 -3.09
C ASP A 108 -9.91 -12.38 -3.30
N MET A 109 -11.24 -12.45 -3.49
CA MET A 109 -11.98 -13.71 -3.67
C MET A 109 -11.54 -14.84 -2.71
N ASN A 110 -11.36 -14.51 -1.42
CA ASN A 110 -10.87 -15.38 -0.33
C ASN A 110 -9.39 -15.76 -0.34
N VAL A 111 -8.60 -15.26 -1.28
CA VAL A 111 -7.15 -15.43 -1.31
C VAL A 111 -6.47 -14.22 -0.69
N TRP A 112 -5.45 -14.47 0.13
CA TRP A 112 -4.62 -13.43 0.74
C TRP A 112 -3.32 -13.24 -0.02
N TYR A 113 -2.95 -11.98 -0.20
CA TYR A 113 -1.73 -11.57 -0.89
C TYR A 113 -0.96 -10.58 -0.05
N ALA A 114 0.36 -10.67 -0.10
CA ALA A 114 1.26 -9.60 0.32
C ALA A 114 1.79 -8.88 -0.92
N CYS A 115 1.51 -7.59 -1.00
CA CYS A 115 2.00 -6.72 -2.06
C CYS A 115 3.11 -5.82 -1.52
N PHE A 116 4.32 -5.93 -2.06
CA PHE A 116 5.46 -5.11 -1.65
C PHE A 116 5.73 -4.02 -2.67
N SER A 117 5.87 -2.78 -2.21
CA SER A 117 6.41 -1.69 -3.03
C SER A 117 7.89 -1.60 -2.73
N VAL A 118 8.72 -1.77 -3.74
CA VAL A 118 10.18 -1.81 -3.62
C VAL A 118 10.77 -0.67 -4.43
N GLU A 119 11.57 0.15 -3.75
CA GLU A 119 12.36 1.20 -4.37
C GLU A 119 13.64 0.58 -4.92
N ILE A 120 13.89 0.80 -6.21
CA ILE A 120 15.11 0.36 -6.88
C ILE A 120 15.97 1.58 -7.20
N ALA A 121 17.30 1.43 -7.08
CA ALA A 121 18.21 2.45 -7.56
C ALA A 121 18.00 2.67 -9.06
N ASP A 122 18.09 3.92 -9.49
CA ASP A 122 18.12 4.29 -10.90
C ASP A 122 19.42 3.78 -11.55
N SER A 123 19.49 2.48 -11.78
CA SER A 123 20.33 1.96 -12.84
C SER A 123 19.61 2.33 -14.13
N LEU A 124 20.19 3.29 -14.85
CA LEU A 124 19.92 3.45 -16.27
C LEU A 124 20.16 2.07 -16.87
N LEU A 125 19.09 1.43 -17.37
CA LEU A 125 19.24 0.20 -18.15
C LEU A 125 20.25 0.52 -19.25
N GLU A 126 21.30 -0.28 -19.39
CA GLU A 126 22.23 -0.16 -20.50
C GLU A 126 21.39 -0.04 -21.78
N LYS A 127 21.63 1.02 -22.55
CA LYS A 127 20.88 1.29 -23.78
C LYS A 127 21.01 0.08 -24.68
N THR A 128 19.97 -0.75 -24.73
CA THR A 128 19.94 -1.88 -25.64
C THR A 128 19.92 -1.30 -27.05
N ILE A 129 20.78 -1.79 -27.94
CA ILE A 129 20.76 -1.40 -29.35
C ILE A 129 19.42 -1.89 -29.92
N ILE A 130 18.49 -0.96 -30.13
CA ILE A 130 17.15 -1.24 -30.64
C ILE A 130 17.28 -1.58 -32.14
N LYS A 131 17.09 -2.85 -32.49
CA LYS A 131 17.12 -3.33 -33.90
C LYS A 131 15.81 -3.09 -34.66
N SER A 132 14.73 -2.77 -33.95
CA SER A 132 13.40 -2.51 -34.51
C SER A 132 12.70 -1.41 -33.73
N VAL A 133 12.26 -0.35 -34.40
CA VAL A 133 11.54 0.75 -33.76
C VAL A 133 10.14 0.28 -33.40
N VAL A 134 9.80 0.31 -32.12
CA VAL A 134 8.42 0.13 -31.61
C VAL A 134 7.99 1.45 -31.01
N GLY A 135 6.98 2.09 -31.61
CA GLY A 135 6.38 3.30 -31.06
C GLY A 135 5.47 2.96 -29.90
N ILE A 136 5.89 3.30 -28.67
CA ILE A 136 5.05 3.22 -27.47
C ILE A 136 4.75 4.65 -27.05
N ASP A 137 3.54 5.13 -27.34
CA ASP A 137 3.05 6.41 -26.82
C ASP A 137 2.53 6.20 -25.40
N VAL A 138 3.36 6.56 -24.42
CA VAL A 138 2.98 6.60 -23.01
C VAL A 138 3.12 8.04 -22.54
N GLY A 139 2.01 8.78 -22.57
CA GLY A 139 1.91 10.14 -22.04
C GLY A 139 2.09 10.18 -20.52
N ILE A 140 3.32 10.01 -20.04
CA ILE A 140 3.70 10.11 -18.63
C ILE A 140 4.86 11.09 -18.45
N ASN A 141 4.61 12.15 -17.68
CA ASN A 141 5.67 13.01 -17.16
C ASN A 141 6.54 12.19 -16.21
N LEU A 142 7.74 11.79 -16.66
CA LEU A 142 8.73 11.09 -15.85
C LEU A 142 9.25 12.01 -14.74
N ILE A 143 8.65 11.90 -13.56
CA ILE A 143 9.19 12.48 -12.33
C ILE A 143 9.48 11.31 -11.37
N GLY A 144 10.77 10.97 -11.25
CA GLY A 144 11.45 10.46 -10.05
C GLY A 144 11.02 9.13 -9.42
N GLU A 145 12.01 8.26 -9.20
CA GLU A 145 11.97 6.98 -8.47
C GLU A 145 11.20 5.84 -9.17
N LYS A 146 11.94 4.84 -9.69
CA LYS A 146 11.34 3.59 -10.16
C LYS A 146 10.93 2.73 -8.96
N PHE A 147 9.65 2.31 -8.96
CA PHE A 147 9.13 1.34 -8.01
C PHE A 147 8.72 0.05 -8.72
N LEU A 148 9.08 -1.09 -8.13
CA LEU A 148 8.52 -2.39 -8.51
C LEU A 148 7.48 -2.82 -7.48
N VAL A 149 6.35 -3.33 -7.97
CA VAL A 149 5.31 -3.94 -7.12
C VAL A 149 5.41 -5.45 -7.26
N TYR A 150 5.71 -6.12 -6.14
CA TYR A 150 5.69 -7.58 -6.03
C TYR A 150 4.35 -7.99 -5.41
N LYS A 151 3.73 -9.07 -5.88
CA LYS A 151 2.47 -9.61 -5.35
C LYS A 151 2.64 -11.10 -5.11
N GLU A 152 2.64 -11.47 -3.85
CA GLU A 152 2.97 -12.81 -3.41
C GLU A 152 1.79 -13.44 -2.66
N ASN A 153 1.59 -14.74 -2.84
CA ASN A 153 0.50 -15.48 -2.18
C ASN A 153 0.86 -15.73 -0.71
N LEU A 154 -0.08 -15.46 0.19
CA LEU A 154 0.00 -15.85 1.59
C LEU A 154 -0.66 -17.20 1.78
N ARG A 155 0.04 -18.08 2.51
CA ARG A 155 -0.53 -19.34 3.01
C ARG A 155 -0.97 -19.08 4.44
N VAL A 156 -2.21 -18.62 4.58
CA VAL A 156 -2.90 -18.37 5.85
C VAL A 156 -3.67 -19.63 6.24
#